data_AF-A0A2W7QCL1-F1
#
_entry.id   AF-A0A2W7QCL1-F1
#
_cell.length_a   1.000
_cell.length_b   1.000
_cell.length_c   1.000
_cell.angle_alpha   90.00
_cell.angle_beta   90.00
_cell.angle_gamma   90.00
#
_symmetry.space_group_name_H-M   'P 1'
#
loop_
_entity.id
_entity.type
_entity.pdbx_description
1 polymer ?
#
loop_
_entity_poly.entity_id
_entity_poly.type
_entity_poly.pdbx_seq_one_letter_code
_entity_poly.pdbx_strand_id
1 'polypeptide(L)'
;VERSTEIVAPSGHVSTVWQPLMTVRAEVREQSADEVATGFGETEAETLIFVVRWHPAPFTTGDRITHAGRAYNIKQIAEIGRRRGWKLRAVAS
;
A
#
# COMPACT_ATOMS: atom_id res chain seq x y z
N VAL A 1 -5.62 -2.66 -5.94
CA VAL A 1 -5.33 -1.35 -5.33
C VAL A 1 -6.64 -0.75 -4.93
N GLU A 2 -6.72 -0.26 -3.71
CA GLU A 2 -7.92 0.33 -3.12
C GLU A 2 -7.60 1.73 -2.61
N ARG A 3 -8.59 2.61 -2.65
CA ARG A 3 -8.50 3.98 -2.13
C ARG A 3 -9.51 4.17 -1.02
N SER A 4 -9.10 4.88 0.03
CA SER A 4 -9.97 5.24 1.12
C SER A 4 -10.92 6.37 0.72
N THR A 5 -12.13 6.32 1.24
CA THR A 5 -13.09 7.42 1.23
C THR A 5 -13.68 7.53 2.63
N GLU A 6 -13.72 8.74 3.15
CA GLU A 6 -14.37 9.02 4.42
C GLU A 6 -15.85 9.27 4.21
N ILE A 7 -16.68 8.58 5.00
CA ILE A 7 -18.12 8.77 5.06
C ILE A 7 -18.42 9.38 6.42
N VAL A 8 -19.00 10.58 6.40
CA VAL A 8 -19.47 11.28 7.59
C VAL A 8 -20.97 11.01 7.75
N ALA A 9 -21.34 10.33 8.84
CA ALA A 9 -22.73 10.09 9.18
C ALA A 9 -23.41 11.39 9.67
N PRO A 10 -24.76 11.48 9.62
CA PRO A 10 -25.49 12.63 10.17
C PRO A 10 -25.20 12.89 11.66
N SER A 11 -24.77 11.87 12.41
CA SER A 11 -24.33 11.98 13.80
C SER A 11 -22.95 12.63 13.98
N GLY A 12 -22.22 12.92 12.89
CA GLY A 12 -20.83 13.37 12.89
C GLY A 12 -19.80 12.25 12.99
N HIS A 13 -20.22 10.98 13.08
CA HIS A 13 -19.29 9.84 13.07
C HIS A 13 -18.61 9.70 11.70
N VAL A 14 -17.28 9.62 11.67
CA VAL A 14 -16.49 9.43 10.45
C VAL A 14 -16.06 7.97 10.36
N SER A 15 -16.36 7.35 9.22
CA SER A 15 -15.95 5.99 8.90
C SER A 15 -15.15 5.97 7.60
N THR A 16 -14.10 5.15 7.54
CA THR A 16 -13.30 4.98 6.33
C THR A 16 -13.73 3.73 5.59
N VAL A 17 -14.09 3.88 4.31
CA VAL A 17 -14.40 2.77 3.41
C VAL A 17 -13.33 2.67 2.35
N TRP A 18 -12.88 1.44 2.07
CA TRP A 18 -11.89 1.16 1.03
C TRP A 18 -12.60 0.65 -0.22
N GLN A 19 -12.41 1.35 -1.32
CA GLN A 19 -13.04 1.03 -2.60
C GLN A 19 -11.99 0.54 -3.61
N PRO A 20 -12.28 -0.47 -4.43
CA PRO A 20 -11.40 -0.89 -5.51
C PRO A 20 -11.13 0.27 -6.48
N LEU A 21 -9.87 0.65 -6.63
CA LEU A 21 -9.44 1.69 -7.57
C LEU A 21 -9.02 1.06 -8.90
N MET A 22 -8.16 0.05 -8.84
CA MET A 22 -7.66 -0.66 -10.02
C MET A 22 -6.98 -1.98 -9.66
N THR A 23 -6.91 -2.87 -10.65
CA THR A 23 -6.16 -4.13 -10.59
C THR A 23 -5.00 -4.07 -11.57
N VAL A 24 -3.78 -4.27 -11.06
CA VAL A 24 -2.54 -4.25 -11.86
C VAL A 24 -1.75 -5.51 -11.62
N ARG A 25 -0.94 -5.91 -12.62
CA ARG A 25 0.07 -6.95 -12.44
C ARG A 25 1.26 -6.35 -11.68
N ALA A 26 1.76 -7.11 -10.71
CA ALA A 26 2.92 -6.74 -9.91
C ALA A 26 3.89 -7.92 -9.82
N GLU A 27 5.18 -7.63 -9.82
CA GLU A 27 6.19 -8.50 -9.27
C GLU A 27 6.30 -8.16 -7.77
N VAL A 28 6.14 -9.16 -6.91
CA VAL A 28 6.21 -8.99 -5.45
C VAL A 28 7.60 -9.39 -4.98
N ARG A 29 8.24 -8.52 -4.22
CA ARG A 29 9.53 -8.77 -3.59
C ARG A 29 9.39 -8.58 -2.09
N GLU A 30 9.76 -9.59 -1.34
CA GLU A 30 9.85 -9.49 0.11
C GLU A 30 11.02 -8.59 0.47
N GLN A 31 10.81 -7.69 1.43
CA GLN A 31 11.90 -6.98 2.07
C GLN A 31 12.15 -7.68 3.40
N SER A 32 13.21 -8.48 3.48
CA SER A 32 13.69 -9.01 4.76
C SER A 32 13.91 -7.82 5.70
N ALA A 33 13.39 -7.90 6.93
CA ALA A 33 13.72 -6.89 7.93
C ALA A 33 15.17 -7.13 8.36
N ASP A 34 16.10 -6.26 7.95
CA ASP A 34 17.36 -6.15 8.66
C ASP A 34 17.03 -5.56 10.05
N GLU A 35 17.11 -6.41 11.07
CA GLU A 35 16.85 -6.09 12.47
C GLU A 35 17.72 -4.93 12.95
N VAL A 36 17.10 -3.75 13.12
CA VAL A 36 17.33 -2.96 14.33
C VAL A 36 15.96 -2.78 14.98
N ALA A 37 15.49 -3.85 15.62
CA ALA A 37 14.36 -3.82 16.53
C ALA A 37 14.77 -3.06 17.80
N THR A 38 14.67 -1.74 17.78
CA THR A 38 14.71 -0.93 19.01
C THR A 38 13.28 -0.60 19.43
N GLY A 39 12.64 -1.51 20.18
CA GLY A 39 11.38 -1.19 20.85
C GLY A 39 10.57 -2.41 21.27
N PHE A 40 10.52 -2.69 22.58
CA PHE A 40 9.61 -3.67 23.16
C PHE A 40 8.16 -3.35 22.76
N GLY A 41 7.52 -4.22 21.96
CA GLY A 41 6.07 -4.23 21.73
C GLY A 41 5.59 -4.06 20.28
N GLU A 42 6.46 -3.80 19.31
CA GLU A 42 6.06 -3.68 17.91
C GLU A 42 6.11 -5.06 17.23
N THR A 43 4.95 -5.62 16.86
CA THR A 43 4.90 -6.81 16.00
C THR A 43 5.58 -6.46 14.68
N GLU A 44 6.54 -7.28 14.27
CA GLU A 44 7.23 -7.13 12.99
C GLU A 44 6.19 -7.13 11.86
N ALA A 45 5.93 -5.95 11.30
CA ALA A 45 4.93 -5.80 10.26
C ALA A 45 5.57 -6.15 8.91
N GLU A 46 5.08 -7.23 8.30
CA GLU A 46 5.52 -7.73 7.00
C GLU A 46 5.56 -6.58 5.97
N THR A 47 6.73 -6.36 5.37
CA THR A 47 6.96 -5.31 4.38
C THR A 47 7.21 -5.93 3.00
N LEU A 48 6.43 -5.51 2.01
CA LEU A 48 6.55 -5.96 0.62
C LEU A 48 6.83 -4.78 -0.32
N ILE A 49 7.61 -5.05 -1.36
CA ILE A 49 7.81 -4.16 -2.50
C ILE A 49 7.03 -4.72 -3.70
N PHE A 50 6.07 -3.95 -4.19
CA PHE A 50 5.34 -4.24 -5.41
C PHE A 50 5.94 -3.44 -6.57
N VAL A 51 6.50 -4.15 -7.55
CA VAL A 51 6.98 -3.55 -8.80
C VAL A 51 5.88 -3.69 -9.85
N VAL A 52 5.34 -2.57 -10.30
CA VAL A 52 4.24 -2.53 -11.27
C VAL A 52 4.68 -1.81 -12.54
N ARG A 53 4.09 -2.20 -13.68
CA ARG A 53 4.23 -1.42 -14.92
C ARG A 53 3.60 -0.04 -14.75
N TRP A 54 4.02 0.88 -15.60
CA TRP A 54 3.43 2.20 -15.61
C TRP A 54 1.92 2.13 -15.85
N HIS A 55 1.20 2.95 -15.10
CA HIS A 55 -0.25 3.06 -15.18
C HIS A 55 -0.62 4.55 -15.27
N PRO A 56 -1.62 4.94 -16.09
CA PRO A 56 -2.04 6.33 -16.23
C PRO A 56 -2.63 6.93 -14.96
N ALA A 57 -3.35 6.13 -14.17
CA ALA A 57 -3.82 6.56 -12.86
C ALA A 57 -2.65 6.55 -11.85
N PRO A 58 -2.44 7.64 -11.10
CA PRO A 58 -1.37 7.73 -10.12
C PRO A 58 -1.68 6.90 -8.87
N PHE A 59 -0.64 6.27 -8.34
CA PHE A 59 -0.64 5.71 -6.99
C PHE A 59 -0.38 6.84 -5.98
N THR A 60 -0.95 6.71 -4.79
CA THR A 60 -0.74 7.62 -3.66
C THR A 60 -0.51 6.81 -2.38
N THR A 61 0.06 7.44 -1.34
CA THR A 61 0.22 6.79 -0.02
C THR A 61 -1.10 6.65 0.74
N GLY A 62 -2.18 7.28 0.27
CA GLY A 62 -3.54 7.02 0.75
C GLY A 62 -4.16 5.75 0.14
N ASP A 63 -3.48 5.11 -0.80
CA ASP A 63 -3.91 3.84 -1.37
C ASP A 63 -3.38 2.65 -0.55
N ARG A 64 -4.09 1.52 -0.63
CA ARG A 64 -3.61 0.23 -0.15
C ARG A 64 -3.65 -0.83 -1.23
N ILE A 65 -2.84 -1.87 -1.05
CA ILE A 65 -2.73 -3.01 -1.96
C ILE A 65 -3.33 -4.23 -1.26
N THR A 66 -4.34 -4.83 -1.86
CA THR A 66 -4.85 -6.14 -1.46
C THR A 66 -4.14 -7.19 -2.28
N HIS A 67 -3.39 -8.07 -1.62
CA HIS A 67 -2.61 -9.15 -2.23
C HIS A 67 -2.77 -10.42 -1.39
N ALA A 68 -3.08 -11.55 -2.04
CA ALA A 68 -3.32 -12.83 -1.38
C ALA A 68 -4.32 -12.75 -0.20
N GLY A 69 -5.37 -11.92 -0.33
CA GLY A 69 -6.38 -11.71 0.71
C GLY A 69 -5.94 -10.81 1.88
N ARG A 70 -4.70 -10.33 1.90
CA ARG A 70 -4.15 -9.43 2.92
C ARG A 70 -4.00 -8.01 2.39
N ALA A 71 -4.26 -7.02 3.24
CA ALA A 71 -4.10 -5.61 2.92
C ALA A 71 -2.72 -5.09 3.34
N TYR A 72 -2.13 -4.27 2.47
CA TYR A 72 -0.84 -3.62 2.67
C TYR A 72 -0.95 -2.13 2.37
N ASN A 73 -0.70 -1.29 3.37
CA ASN A 73 -0.74 0.17 3.24
C ASN A 73 0.51 0.68 2.53
N ILE A 74 0.37 1.47 1.47
CA ILE A 74 1.51 2.02 0.73
C ILE A 74 2.21 3.08 1.59
N LYS A 75 3.50 2.87 1.87
CA LYS A 75 4.34 3.79 2.66
C LYS A 75 5.27 4.62 1.80
N GLN A 76 5.68 4.10 0.64
CA GLN A 76 6.58 4.81 -0.26
C GLN A 76 6.30 4.43 -1.71
N ILE A 77 6.44 5.42 -2.60
CA ILE A 77 6.26 5.30 -4.05
C ILE A 77 7.52 5.82 -4.71
N ALA A 78 8.09 5.06 -5.64
CA ALA A 78 9.20 5.50 -6.47
C ALA A 78 8.95 5.12 -7.93
N GLU A 79 9.15 6.07 -8.85
CA GLU A 79 9.08 5.78 -10.29
C GLU A 79 10.32 5.00 -10.75
N ILE A 80 10.14 4.04 -11.64
CA ILE A 80 11.22 3.24 -12.24
C ILE A 80 11.55 3.81 -13.61
N GLY A 81 12.20 4.97 -13.66
CA GLY A 81 12.44 5.70 -14.91
C GLY A 81 11.16 6.17 -15.59
N ARG A 82 11.28 7.07 -16.58
CA ARG A 82 10.13 7.78 -17.15
C ARG A 82 9.11 6.83 -17.77
N ARG A 83 7.92 6.76 -17.17
CA ARG A 83 6.76 5.98 -17.62
C ARG A 83 7.02 4.48 -17.82
N ARG A 84 7.97 3.91 -17.07
CA ARG A 84 8.28 2.48 -17.17
C ARG A 84 7.63 1.67 -16.04
N GLY A 85 7.54 2.22 -14.84
CA GLY A 85 6.87 1.53 -13.73
C GLY A 85 6.96 2.26 -12.41
N TRP A 86 6.46 1.61 -11.38
CA TRP A 86 6.51 2.09 -10.01
C TRP A 86 7.02 0.98 -9.08
N LYS A 87 7.83 1.34 -8.09
CA LYS A 87 8.08 0.54 -6.88
C LYS A 87 7.20 1.09 -5.78
N LEU A 88 6.38 0.23 -5.20
CA LEU A 88 5.48 0.57 -4.10
C LEU A 88 5.94 -0.23 -2.88
N ARG A 89 6.51 0.43 -1.88
CA ARG A 89 6.79 -0.20 -0.59
C ARG A 89 5.53 -0.12 0.26
N ALA A 90 5.06 -1.26 0.76
CA ALA A 90 3.85 -1.33 1.56
C ALA A 90 4.03 -2.26 2.76
N VAL A 91 3.29 -1.97 3.83
CA VAL A 91 3.37 -2.68 5.12
C VAL A 91 2.01 -3.28 5.43
N ALA A 92 1.99 -4.52 5.90
CA ALA A 92 0.76 -5.21 6.30
C ALA A 92 -0.05 -4.38 7.32
N SER A 93 -1.36 -4.27 7.09
CA SER A 93 -2.31 -3.52 7.92
C SER A 93 -3.20 -4.41 8.75
#